data_AF-A0A7S4DLK8-F1
#
_entry.id   AF-A0A7S4DLK8-F1
#
_cell.length_a   1.000
_cell.length_b   1.000
_cell.length_c   1.000
_cell.angle_alpha   90.00
_cell.angle_beta   90.00
_cell.angle_gamma   90.00
#
_symmetry.space_group_name_H-M   'P 1'
#
loop_
_entity.id
_entity.type
_entity.pdbx_description
1 polymer ?
#
loop_
_entity_poly.entity_id
_entity_poly.type
_entity_poly.pdbx_seq_one_letter_code
_entity_poly.pdbx_strand_id
1 'polypeptide(L)'
;EVPPPAEMSSFLDAVRVGDAVTAPSELRTIGAQETIEATLRKLGKHKILSLPVVAKGAASAHKYLGIISAADILLHLLFNEQFVSALEELETEELSIKDFNHDVESLLQAPVKSIIGQRSESKLVFLIRPEAPLSKVVGHFAQGVHRVLIGTNDKPKQHWLFTQSDAVRYLRRHLTHELVAPTARLTLEELGLAAGPKNMVSVSPKDSAAAAFQKLMR
;
A
#
# COMPACT_ATOMS: atom_id res chain seq x y z
N GLU A 1 3.75 13.52 -21.35
CA GLU A 1 2.72 12.54 -20.96
C GLU A 1 1.59 12.63 -21.97
N VAL A 2 1.10 11.51 -22.47
CA VAL A 2 -0.09 11.50 -23.33
C VAL A 2 -1.30 11.60 -22.39
N PRO A 3 -2.14 12.64 -22.48
CA PRO A 3 -3.31 12.75 -21.63
C PRO A 3 -4.25 11.57 -21.89
N PRO A 4 -5.01 11.09 -20.89
CA PRO A 4 -6.02 10.07 -21.15
C PRO A 4 -7.02 10.59 -22.18
N PRO A 5 -7.56 9.72 -23.05
CA PRO A 5 -8.66 10.10 -23.93
C PRO A 5 -9.79 10.76 -23.12
N ALA A 6 -10.36 11.85 -23.63
CA ALA A 6 -11.35 12.66 -22.92
C ALA A 6 -12.56 11.84 -22.45
N GLU A 7 -12.86 10.76 -23.17
CA GLU A 7 -13.89 9.78 -22.89
C GLU A 7 -13.61 9.02 -21.59
N MET A 8 -12.37 8.57 -21.36
CA MET A 8 -11.99 7.86 -20.13
C MET A 8 -12.08 8.79 -18.91
N SER A 9 -11.64 10.04 -19.05
CA SER A 9 -11.79 11.02 -17.96
C SER A 9 -13.25 11.22 -17.61
N SER A 10 -14.10 11.39 -18.62
CA SER A 10 -15.56 11.55 -18.45
C SER A 10 -16.19 10.35 -17.73
N PHE A 11 -15.75 9.12 -18.06
CA PHE A 11 -16.19 7.92 -17.35
C PHE A 11 -15.77 7.95 -15.87
N LEU A 12 -14.51 8.24 -15.59
CA LEU A 12 -13.98 8.28 -14.23
C LEU A 12 -14.61 9.39 -13.37
N ASP A 13 -15.01 10.50 -13.98
CA ASP A 13 -15.72 11.60 -13.33
C ASP A 13 -17.19 11.26 -13.04
N ALA A 14 -17.83 10.46 -13.89
CA ALA A 14 -19.22 10.05 -13.72
C ALA A 14 -19.41 8.93 -12.68
N VAL A 15 -18.42 8.03 -12.54
CA VAL A 15 -18.48 6.90 -11.61
C VAL A 15 -18.16 7.34 -10.19
N ARG A 16 -19.00 6.93 -9.22
CA ARG A 16 -18.70 7.13 -7.80
C ARG A 16 -17.82 6.01 -7.26
N VAL A 17 -16.92 6.34 -6.35
CA VAL A 17 -16.02 5.36 -5.74
C VAL A 17 -16.77 4.25 -4.99
N GLY A 18 -17.90 4.59 -4.36
CA GLY A 18 -18.78 3.61 -3.71
C GLY A 18 -19.30 2.54 -4.67
N ASP A 19 -19.61 2.92 -5.90
CA ASP A 19 -20.12 2.00 -6.94
C ASP A 19 -19.00 1.13 -7.52
N ALA A 20 -17.74 1.58 -7.40
CA ALA A 20 -16.57 0.83 -7.83
C ALA A 20 -16.28 -0.41 -6.97
N VAL A 21 -16.93 -0.53 -5.81
CA VAL A 21 -16.66 -1.54 -4.79
C VAL A 21 -17.76 -2.59 -4.80
N THR A 22 -17.46 -3.79 -5.31
CA THR A 22 -18.47 -4.85 -5.35
C THR A 22 -18.68 -5.59 -4.02
N ALA A 23 -17.70 -5.55 -3.12
CA ALA A 23 -17.79 -6.17 -1.80
C ALA A 23 -16.75 -5.51 -0.88
N PRO A 24 -17.12 -4.47 -0.11
CA PRO A 24 -16.19 -3.83 0.80
C PRO A 24 -15.75 -4.85 1.85
N SER A 25 -14.45 -5.13 1.90
CA SER A 25 -13.89 -5.97 2.96
C SER A 25 -13.93 -5.21 4.27
N GLU A 26 -14.19 -5.92 5.37
CA GLU A 26 -14.16 -5.33 6.71
C GLU A 26 -12.80 -4.67 6.97
N LEU A 27 -12.82 -3.39 7.33
CA LEU A 27 -11.60 -2.66 7.60
C LEU A 27 -10.96 -3.13 8.90
N ARG A 28 -9.78 -3.72 8.75
CA ARG A 28 -8.91 -4.06 9.88
C ARG A 28 -7.97 -2.89 10.14
N THR A 29 -7.89 -2.45 11.39
CA THR A 29 -7.00 -1.36 11.83
C THR A 29 -5.96 -1.89 12.82
N ILE A 30 -4.96 -1.10 13.16
CA ILE A 30 -4.00 -1.40 14.24
C ILE A 30 -3.83 -0.15 15.11
N GLY A 31 -3.68 -0.30 16.42
CA GLY A 31 -3.40 0.77 17.36
C GLY A 31 -1.95 1.24 17.23
N ALA A 32 -1.74 2.55 17.35
CA ALA A 32 -0.43 3.18 17.22
C ALA A 32 0.63 2.70 18.23
N GLN A 33 0.21 2.12 19.35
CA GLN A 33 1.09 1.56 20.39
C GLN A 33 1.21 0.04 20.32
N GLU A 34 0.47 -0.63 19.42
CA GLU A 34 0.69 -2.05 19.17
C GLU A 34 2.07 -2.24 18.54
N THR A 35 2.63 -3.44 18.67
CA THR A 35 3.98 -3.75 18.21
C THR A 35 4.02 -4.08 16.72
N ILE A 36 5.20 -3.99 16.11
CA ILE A 36 5.43 -4.46 14.74
C ILE A 36 5.08 -5.94 14.62
N GLU A 37 5.43 -6.75 15.61
CA GLU A 37 5.09 -8.16 15.66
C GLU A 37 3.58 -8.41 15.60
N ALA A 38 2.80 -7.71 16.44
CA ALA A 38 1.34 -7.80 16.45
C ALA A 38 0.75 -7.41 15.09
N THR A 39 1.36 -6.42 14.44
CA THR A 39 0.99 -5.98 13.09
C THR A 39 1.24 -7.08 12.07
N LEU A 40 2.44 -7.69 12.04
CA LEU A 40 2.76 -8.81 11.15
C LEU A 40 1.81 -10.00 11.35
N ARG A 41 1.53 -10.37 12.60
CA ARG A 41 0.56 -11.43 12.94
C ARG A 41 -0.83 -11.09 12.39
N LYS A 42 -1.27 -9.83 12.49
CA LYS A 42 -2.57 -9.38 11.97
C LYS A 42 -2.62 -9.38 10.44
N LEU A 43 -1.56 -8.90 9.78
CA LEU A 43 -1.41 -8.94 8.33
C LEU A 43 -1.50 -10.39 7.82
N GLY A 44 -0.73 -11.30 8.41
CA GLY A 44 -0.71 -12.73 8.05
C GLY A 44 -2.06 -13.42 8.31
N LYS A 45 -2.64 -13.24 9.50
CA LYS A 45 -3.93 -13.84 9.88
C LYS A 45 -5.06 -13.46 8.93
N HIS A 46 -5.11 -12.20 8.52
CA HIS A 46 -6.16 -11.68 7.65
C HIS A 46 -5.81 -11.71 6.16
N LYS A 47 -4.60 -12.18 5.80
CA LYS A 47 -4.09 -12.23 4.42
C LYS A 47 -4.16 -10.87 3.72
N ILE A 48 -3.78 -9.81 4.44
CA ILE A 48 -3.76 -8.42 3.96
C ILE A 48 -2.35 -7.84 4.03
N LEU A 49 -2.11 -6.79 3.26
CA LEU A 49 -0.78 -6.18 3.11
C LEU A 49 -0.66 -4.78 3.75
N SER A 50 -1.74 -4.26 4.35
CA SER A 50 -1.70 -3.07 5.22
C SER A 50 -2.86 -2.99 6.18
N LEU A 51 -2.68 -2.13 7.17
CA LEU A 51 -3.67 -1.72 8.15
C LEU A 51 -3.61 -0.19 8.30
N PRO A 52 -4.74 0.52 8.34
CA PRO A 52 -4.75 1.88 8.86
C PRO A 52 -4.38 1.87 10.34
N VAL A 53 -3.58 2.84 10.74
CA VAL A 53 -3.18 2.99 12.14
C VAL A 53 -4.07 4.01 12.82
N VAL A 54 -4.64 3.64 13.96
CA VAL A 54 -5.51 4.51 14.76
C VAL A 54 -4.80 4.99 16.03
N ALA A 55 -5.06 6.25 16.40
CA ALA A 55 -4.63 6.77 17.70
C ALA A 55 -5.30 5.99 18.86
N LYS A 56 -4.56 5.78 19.97
CA LYS A 56 -5.09 5.14 21.17
C LYS A 56 -6.29 5.93 21.72
N GLY A 57 -7.35 5.23 22.14
CA GLY A 57 -8.51 5.86 22.81
C GLY A 57 -9.58 6.45 21.89
N ALA A 58 -9.50 6.21 20.58
CA ALA A 58 -10.53 6.62 19.62
C ALA A 58 -11.82 5.77 19.72
N ALA A 59 -12.55 5.90 20.83
CA ALA A 59 -13.78 5.16 21.09
C ALA A 59 -14.97 5.59 20.21
N SER A 60 -14.90 6.75 19.55
CA SER A 60 -16.04 7.30 18.78
C SER A 60 -15.68 7.94 17.43
N ALA A 61 -14.43 8.34 17.19
CA ALA A 61 -13.97 8.83 15.89
C ALA A 61 -12.57 8.25 15.60
N HIS A 62 -12.47 7.32 14.66
CA HIS A 62 -11.16 6.75 14.27
C HIS A 62 -10.28 7.85 13.68
N LYS A 63 -9.44 8.46 14.51
CA LYS A 63 -8.36 9.33 14.05
C LYS A 63 -7.26 8.44 13.48
N TYR A 64 -7.25 8.32 12.16
CA TYR A 64 -6.19 7.62 11.44
C TYR A 64 -4.91 8.46 11.45
N LEU A 65 -3.80 7.84 11.84
CA LEU A 65 -2.47 8.46 11.86
C LEU A 65 -1.70 8.19 10.57
N GLY A 66 -2.05 7.13 9.86
CA GLY A 66 -1.31 6.64 8.70
C GLY A 66 -1.85 5.29 8.24
N ILE A 67 -1.19 4.73 7.24
CA ILE A 67 -1.36 3.34 6.82
C ILE A 67 0.00 2.67 6.98
N ILE A 68 0.04 1.53 7.69
CA ILE A 68 1.23 0.70 7.76
C ILE A 68 1.08 -0.48 6.82
N SER A 69 2.11 -0.78 6.04
CA SER A 69 2.14 -1.93 5.13
C SER A 69 3.29 -2.88 5.44
N ALA A 70 3.24 -4.08 4.87
CA ALA A 70 4.35 -5.03 4.95
C ALA A 70 5.67 -4.42 4.42
N ALA A 71 5.61 -3.56 3.40
CA ALA A 71 6.79 -2.91 2.85
C ALA A 71 7.40 -1.87 3.81
N ASP A 72 6.60 -1.19 4.64
CA ASP A 72 7.13 -0.29 5.67
C ASP A 72 7.88 -1.07 6.76
N ILE A 73 7.32 -2.21 7.16
CA ILE A 73 7.95 -3.08 8.15
C ILE A 73 9.27 -3.64 7.59
N LEU A 74 9.26 -4.13 6.34
CA LEU A 74 10.47 -4.60 5.68
C LEU A 74 11.52 -3.49 5.53
N LEU A 75 11.11 -2.28 5.15
CA LEU A 75 12.00 -1.13 5.09
C LEU A 75 12.61 -0.83 6.46
N HIS A 76 11.79 -0.81 7.50
CA HIS A 76 12.28 -0.57 8.85
C HIS A 76 13.31 -1.62 9.29
N LEU A 77 13.03 -2.90 9.04
CA LEU A 77 13.94 -3.98 9.41
C LEU A 77 15.23 -3.90 8.58
N LEU A 78 15.15 -3.82 7.25
CA LEU A 78 16.31 -3.92 6.35
C LEU A 78 17.23 -2.69 6.33
N PHE A 79 16.79 -1.57 6.90
CA PHE A 79 17.59 -0.35 7.02
C PHE A 79 17.88 0.01 8.48
N ASN A 80 17.56 -0.88 9.42
CA ASN A 80 18.02 -0.75 10.80
C ASN A 80 19.44 -1.32 10.91
N GLU A 81 20.39 -0.53 11.39
CA GLU A 81 21.79 -0.94 11.56
C GLU A 81 21.92 -2.24 12.35
N GLN A 82 21.12 -2.43 13.41
CA GLN A 82 21.14 -3.65 14.22
C GLN A 82 20.76 -4.89 13.41
N PHE A 83 19.79 -4.76 12.50
CA PHE A 83 19.38 -5.87 11.64
C PHE A 83 20.41 -6.14 10.54
N VAL A 84 21.03 -5.09 9.98
CA VAL A 84 22.07 -5.23 8.95
C VAL A 84 23.31 -5.89 9.54
N SER A 85 23.79 -5.44 10.70
CA SER A 85 24.90 -6.08 11.40
C SER A 85 24.61 -7.54 11.73
N ALA A 86 23.41 -7.84 12.25
CA ALA A 86 23.01 -9.21 12.53
C ALA A 86 22.94 -10.10 11.26
N LEU A 87 22.62 -9.55 10.09
CA LEU A 87 22.68 -10.27 8.82
C LEU A 87 24.11 -10.51 8.33
N GLU A 88 24.99 -9.50 8.44
CA GLU A 88 26.40 -9.62 8.04
C GLU A 88 27.12 -10.65 8.91
N GLU A 89 26.87 -10.64 10.22
CA GLU A 89 27.46 -11.61 11.16
C GLU A 89 26.97 -13.04 10.90
N LEU A 90 25.71 -13.24 10.48
CA LEU A 90 25.18 -14.55 10.06
C LEU A 90 25.84 -15.08 8.78
N GLU A 91 26.31 -14.20 7.88
CA GLU A 91 27.02 -14.61 6.66
C GLU A 91 28.48 -14.98 6.95
N THR A 92 29.09 -14.39 7.97
CA THR A 92 30.51 -14.57 8.30
C THR A 92 30.81 -15.57 9.41
N GLU A 93 29.89 -15.76 10.36
CA GLU A 93 30.08 -16.62 11.54
C GLU A 93 28.91 -17.60 11.72
N GLU A 94 29.17 -18.74 12.40
CA GLU A 94 28.14 -19.64 12.92
C GLU A 94 27.38 -18.98 14.10
N LEU A 95 26.86 -17.77 13.91
CA LEU A 95 25.93 -17.19 14.88
C LEU A 95 24.79 -18.17 15.07
N SER A 96 24.54 -18.53 16.33
CA SER A 96 23.41 -19.36 16.64
C SER A 96 22.15 -18.57 16.29
N ILE A 97 21.18 -19.22 15.65
CA ILE A 97 19.85 -18.64 15.35
C ILE A 97 19.23 -17.94 16.57
N LYS A 98 19.64 -18.31 17.79
CA LYS A 98 19.15 -17.71 19.05
C LYS A 98 19.61 -16.26 19.26
N ASP A 99 20.83 -15.91 18.88
CA ASP A 99 21.38 -14.57 19.10
C ASP A 99 20.77 -13.57 18.10
N PHE A 100 20.67 -13.97 16.82
CA PHE A 100 19.90 -13.25 15.80
C PHE A 100 18.44 -13.00 16.23
N ASN A 101 17.80 -14.01 16.83
CA ASN A 101 16.42 -13.87 17.31
C ASN A 101 16.27 -12.83 18.41
N HIS A 102 17.28 -12.65 19.28
CA HIS A 102 17.21 -11.69 20.37
C HIS A 102 17.23 -10.24 19.86
N ASP A 103 18.14 -9.93 18.94
CA ASP A 103 18.26 -8.58 18.38
C ASP A 103 17.02 -8.22 17.54
N VAL A 104 16.54 -9.16 16.73
CA VAL A 104 15.32 -8.99 15.94
C VAL A 104 14.08 -8.85 16.82
N GLU A 105 14.01 -9.56 17.96
CA GLU A 105 12.88 -9.47 18.89
C GLU A 105 12.70 -8.03 19.38
N SER A 106 13.79 -7.33 19.73
CA SER A 106 13.72 -5.93 20.17
C SER A 106 13.10 -5.01 19.13
N LEU A 107 13.44 -5.19 17.85
CA LEU A 107 12.88 -4.44 16.72
C LEU A 107 11.40 -4.77 16.53
N LEU A 108 11.02 -6.04 16.65
CA LEU A 108 9.63 -6.48 16.51
C LEU A 108 8.73 -5.98 17.64
N GLN A 109 9.28 -5.72 18.83
CA GLN A 109 8.57 -5.10 19.95
C GLN A 109 8.40 -3.58 19.82
N ALA A 110 9.05 -2.93 18.85
CA ALA A 110 8.89 -1.49 18.65
C ALA A 110 7.42 -1.13 18.33
N PRO A 111 6.90 0.01 18.81
CA PRO A 111 5.52 0.41 18.58
C PRO A 111 5.34 0.89 17.14
N VAL A 112 4.24 0.53 16.48
CA VAL A 112 4.00 0.85 15.05
C VAL A 112 4.15 2.34 14.73
N LYS A 113 3.78 3.23 15.65
CA LYS A 113 3.98 4.69 15.47
C LYS A 113 5.42 5.10 15.18
N SER A 114 6.43 4.32 15.54
CA SER A 114 7.84 4.64 15.29
C SER A 114 8.24 4.48 13.82
N ILE A 115 7.46 3.73 13.04
CA ILE A 115 7.77 3.40 11.65
C ILE A 115 6.78 3.99 10.64
N ILE A 116 5.62 4.48 11.09
CA ILE A 116 4.69 5.19 10.22
C ILE A 116 5.33 6.47 9.68
N GLY A 117 5.18 6.68 8.38
CA GLY A 117 5.66 7.88 7.71
C GLY A 117 7.13 7.85 7.32
N GLN A 118 7.83 6.71 7.50
CA GLN A 118 9.13 6.48 6.86
C GLN A 118 9.04 6.58 5.33
N ARG A 119 7.87 6.23 4.77
CA ARG A 119 7.50 6.52 3.38
C ARG A 119 6.40 7.57 3.34
N SER A 120 6.42 8.38 2.28
CA SER A 120 5.41 9.41 2.04
C SER A 120 3.99 8.83 1.99
N GLU A 121 3.83 7.68 1.34
CA GLU A 121 2.56 6.95 1.26
C GLU A 121 1.99 6.63 2.65
N SER A 122 2.84 6.20 3.58
CA SER A 122 2.43 5.68 4.90
C SER A 122 1.95 6.78 5.85
N LYS A 123 2.34 8.04 5.58
CA LYS A 123 1.88 9.23 6.31
C LYS A 123 0.51 9.70 5.84
N LEU A 124 0.12 9.36 4.61
CA LEU A 124 -1.05 9.95 3.96
C LEU A 124 -2.27 9.03 4.12
N VAL A 125 -3.25 9.49 4.89
CA VAL A 125 -4.58 8.87 4.92
C VAL A 125 -5.54 9.74 4.15
N PHE A 126 -5.73 9.43 2.88
CA PHE A 126 -6.76 10.08 2.07
C PHE A 126 -8.11 9.46 2.43
N LEU A 127 -8.88 10.16 3.27
CA LEU A 127 -10.28 9.82 3.50
C LEU A 127 -11.14 10.43 2.39
N ILE A 128 -11.64 9.57 1.51
CA ILE A 128 -12.45 9.95 0.36
C ILE A 128 -13.88 9.48 0.61
N ARG A 129 -14.84 10.36 0.37
CA ARG A 129 -16.25 10.02 0.54
C ARG A 129 -16.69 9.02 -0.54
N PRO A 130 -17.58 8.07 -0.24
CA PRO A 130 -18.08 7.12 -1.23
C PRO A 130 -18.71 7.79 -2.46
N GLU A 131 -19.29 8.98 -2.29
CA GLU A 131 -19.94 9.74 -3.37
C GLU A 131 -18.97 10.49 -4.28
N ALA A 132 -17.67 10.54 -3.93
CA ALA A 132 -16.67 11.21 -4.73
C ALA A 132 -16.47 10.50 -6.09
N PRO A 133 -16.06 11.24 -7.14
CA PRO A 133 -15.76 10.64 -8.43
C PRO A 133 -14.53 9.73 -8.35
N LEU A 134 -14.52 8.67 -9.14
CA LEU A 134 -13.43 7.71 -9.22
C LEU A 134 -12.13 8.37 -9.71
N SER A 135 -12.24 9.39 -10.58
CA SER A 135 -11.11 10.20 -11.04
C SER A 135 -10.28 10.79 -9.90
N LYS A 136 -10.91 11.21 -8.80
CA LYS A 136 -10.21 11.72 -7.61
C LYS A 136 -9.28 10.67 -7.00
N VAL A 137 -9.74 9.42 -6.93
CA VAL A 137 -8.95 8.31 -6.40
C VAL A 137 -7.82 7.94 -7.34
N VAL A 138 -8.11 7.84 -8.65
CA VAL A 138 -7.11 7.56 -9.68
C VAL A 138 -6.03 8.65 -9.71
N GLY A 139 -6.40 9.92 -9.45
CA GLY A 139 -5.44 11.02 -9.31
C GLY A 139 -4.45 10.82 -8.15
N HIS A 140 -4.90 10.31 -7.00
CA HIS A 140 -3.99 9.92 -5.92
C HIS A 140 -3.10 8.74 -6.33
N PHE A 141 -3.63 7.78 -7.08
CA PHE A 141 -2.86 6.64 -7.55
C PHE A 141 -1.74 7.04 -8.53
N ALA A 142 -2.00 8.01 -9.39
CA ALA A 142 -0.99 8.60 -10.27
C ALA A 142 0.16 9.29 -9.50
N GLN A 143 -0.06 9.67 -8.23
CA GLN A 143 0.95 10.26 -7.35
C GLN A 143 1.74 9.22 -6.54
N GLY A 144 1.62 7.93 -6.87
CA GLY A 144 2.33 6.84 -6.19
C GLY A 144 1.66 6.34 -4.91
N VAL A 145 0.41 6.72 -4.67
CA VAL A 145 -0.40 6.15 -3.57
C VAL A 145 -1.00 4.83 -4.05
N HIS A 146 -0.88 3.75 -3.30
CA HIS A 146 -1.47 2.45 -3.70
C HIS A 146 -2.83 2.20 -3.07
N ARG A 147 -3.15 2.93 -1.99
CA ARG A 147 -4.31 2.69 -1.12
C ARG A 147 -4.91 3.99 -0.64
N VAL A 148 -6.22 4.10 -0.71
CA VAL A 148 -6.99 5.21 -0.12
C VAL A 148 -8.05 4.66 0.82
N LEU A 149 -8.42 5.46 1.82
CA LEU A 149 -9.48 5.10 2.76
C LEU A 149 -10.79 5.70 2.25
N ILE A 150 -11.81 4.86 2.07
CA ILE A 150 -13.13 5.32 1.64
C ILE A 150 -14.07 5.28 2.84
N GLY A 151 -14.85 6.35 3.02
CA GLY A 151 -15.83 6.45 4.08
C GLY A 151 -16.17 7.88 4.47
N THR A 152 -16.88 8.04 5.58
CA THR A 152 -17.32 9.34 6.10
C THR A 152 -17.04 9.43 7.60
N ASN A 153 -16.64 10.61 8.09
CA ASN A 153 -16.24 10.79 9.49
C ASN A 153 -17.32 10.37 10.52
N ASP A 154 -18.59 10.44 10.16
CA ASP A 154 -19.74 10.05 10.97
C ASP A 154 -19.96 8.53 11.05
N LYS A 155 -19.39 7.74 10.12
CA LYS A 155 -19.56 6.29 10.05
C LYS A 155 -18.22 5.55 9.95
N PRO A 156 -17.36 5.63 10.97
CA PRO A 156 -16.02 5.02 10.94
C PRO A 156 -16.04 3.50 10.78
N LYS A 157 -17.11 2.83 11.21
CA LYS A 157 -17.33 1.38 11.04
C LYS A 157 -17.65 0.98 9.60
N GLN A 158 -18.00 1.94 8.75
CA GLN A 158 -18.28 1.74 7.33
C GLN A 158 -17.11 2.21 6.46
N HIS A 159 -15.93 2.38 7.03
CA HIS A 159 -14.74 2.67 6.23
C HIS A 159 -14.22 1.39 5.57
N TRP A 160 -13.60 1.51 4.40
CA TRP A 160 -12.87 0.42 3.74
C TRP A 160 -11.66 0.96 2.97
N LEU A 161 -10.70 0.08 2.66
CA LEU A 161 -9.59 0.45 1.77
C LEU A 161 -9.97 0.21 0.32
N PHE A 162 -9.61 1.16 -0.55
CA PHE A 162 -9.69 1.03 -1.99
C PHE A 162 -8.28 1.12 -2.59
N THR A 163 -7.98 0.21 -3.50
CA THR A 163 -6.63 0.01 -4.06
C THR A 163 -6.61 0.18 -5.57
N GLN A 164 -5.43 0.35 -6.14
CA GLN A 164 -5.23 0.36 -7.60
C GLN A 164 -5.83 -0.90 -8.27
N SER A 165 -5.64 -2.07 -7.64
CA SER A 165 -6.22 -3.32 -8.15
C SER A 165 -7.75 -3.33 -8.13
N ASP A 166 -8.39 -2.63 -7.19
CA ASP A 166 -9.85 -2.48 -7.16
C ASP A 166 -10.33 -1.64 -8.34
N ALA A 167 -9.67 -0.51 -8.62
CA ALA A 167 -9.94 0.34 -9.78
C ALA A 167 -9.80 -0.44 -11.10
N VAL A 168 -8.70 -1.19 -11.26
CA VAL A 168 -8.47 -2.04 -12.45
C VAL A 168 -9.55 -3.12 -12.58
N ARG A 169 -9.90 -3.80 -11.48
CA ARG A 169 -10.97 -4.82 -11.49
C ARG A 169 -12.33 -4.21 -11.87
N TYR A 170 -12.60 -2.99 -11.43
CA TYR A 170 -13.81 -2.27 -11.81
C TYR A 170 -13.81 -1.91 -13.31
N LEU A 171 -12.74 -1.29 -13.81
CA LEU A 171 -12.60 -0.95 -15.24
C LEU A 171 -12.70 -2.18 -16.15
N ARG A 172 -12.14 -3.32 -15.72
CA ARG A 172 -12.23 -4.59 -16.45
C ARG A 172 -13.66 -5.06 -16.67
N ARG A 173 -14.59 -4.74 -15.75
CA ARG A 173 -16.01 -5.09 -15.90
C ARG A 173 -16.75 -4.16 -16.86
N HIS A 174 -16.13 -3.05 -17.26
CA HIS A 174 -16.72 -1.99 -18.08
C HIS A 174 -15.95 -1.77 -19.39
N LEU A 175 -15.16 -2.74 -19.84
CA LEU A 175 -14.37 -2.61 -21.09
C LEU A 175 -15.23 -2.39 -22.34
N THR A 176 -16.50 -2.76 -22.30
CA THR A 176 -17.47 -2.55 -23.39
C THR A 176 -18.26 -1.24 -23.27
N HIS A 177 -18.08 -0.48 -22.18
CA HIS A 177 -18.74 0.81 -21.99
C HIS A 177 -18.25 1.81 -23.04
N GLU A 178 -19.15 2.61 -23.62
CA GLU A 178 -18.82 3.51 -24.74
C GLU A 178 -17.69 4.51 -24.44
N LEU A 179 -17.60 4.96 -23.19
CA LEU A 179 -16.55 5.87 -22.73
C LEU A 179 -15.22 5.18 -22.36
N VAL A 180 -15.22 3.86 -22.17
CA VAL A 180 -14.03 3.07 -21.76
C VAL A 180 -13.43 2.33 -22.95
N ALA A 181 -14.29 1.80 -23.82
CA ALA A 181 -13.94 0.97 -24.95
C ALA A 181 -12.93 1.61 -25.92
N PRO A 182 -12.99 2.93 -26.24
CA PRO A 182 -12.00 3.56 -27.10
C PRO A 182 -10.58 3.41 -26.53
N THR A 183 -10.38 3.76 -25.26
CA THR A 183 -9.07 3.63 -24.58
C THR A 183 -8.65 2.18 -24.40
N ALA A 184 -9.60 1.28 -24.06
CA ALA A 184 -9.32 -0.12 -23.79
C ALA A 184 -8.87 -0.91 -25.04
N ARG A 185 -9.11 -0.38 -26.24
CA ARG A 185 -8.70 -1.00 -27.51
C ARG A 185 -7.32 -0.57 -27.98
N LEU A 186 -6.76 0.48 -27.37
CA LEU A 186 -5.44 0.98 -27.72
C LEU A 186 -4.36 0.00 -27.27
N THR A 187 -3.29 -0.13 -28.05
CA THR A 187 -2.11 -0.89 -27.65
C THR A 187 -1.28 -0.13 -26.61
N LEU A 188 -0.31 -0.80 -25.99
CA LEU A 188 0.61 -0.14 -25.06
C LEU A 188 1.44 0.94 -25.76
N GLU A 189 1.77 0.75 -27.05
CA GLU A 189 2.49 1.72 -27.87
C GLU A 189 1.64 2.98 -28.11
N GLU A 190 0.37 2.81 -28.48
CA GLU A 190 -0.57 3.91 -28.72
C GLU A 190 -0.85 4.72 -27.43
N LEU A 191 -0.81 4.06 -26.27
CA LEU A 191 -0.90 4.71 -24.96
C LEU A 191 0.42 5.35 -24.50
N GLY A 192 1.52 5.15 -25.23
CA GLY A 192 2.85 5.61 -24.83
C GLY A 192 3.43 4.86 -23.61
N LEU A 193 2.94 3.66 -23.33
CA LEU A 193 3.35 2.80 -22.22
C LEU A 193 4.35 1.70 -22.64
N ALA A 194 4.56 1.47 -23.94
CA ALA A 194 5.45 0.42 -24.44
C ALA A 194 6.95 0.67 -24.19
N ALA A 195 7.37 1.94 -24.05
CA ALA A 195 8.78 2.29 -23.86
C ALA A 195 9.36 1.81 -22.52
N GLY A 196 8.51 1.32 -21.61
CA GLY A 196 8.91 0.93 -20.26
C GLY A 196 9.45 2.10 -19.43
N PRO A 197 9.67 1.91 -18.13
CA PRO A 197 10.36 2.90 -17.33
C PRO A 197 11.84 2.99 -17.77
N LYS A 198 12.36 4.23 -17.93
CA LYS A 198 13.78 4.47 -18.22
C LYS A 198 14.72 3.83 -17.17
N ASN A 199 14.22 3.66 -15.95
CA ASN A 199 14.94 3.11 -14.80
C ASN A 199 14.25 1.83 -14.32
N MET A 200 14.18 0.81 -15.17
CA MET A 200 13.66 -0.49 -14.75
C MET A 200 14.57 -1.12 -13.69
N VAL A 201 14.06 -1.29 -12.48
CA VAL A 201 14.76 -2.02 -11.42
C VAL A 201 14.65 -3.52 -11.69
N SER A 202 15.78 -4.17 -11.92
CA SER A 202 15.88 -5.62 -12.10
C SER A 202 16.70 -6.25 -10.98
N VAL A 203 16.41 -7.49 -10.60
CA VAL A 203 17.18 -8.25 -9.61
C VAL A 203 17.62 -9.58 -10.23
N SER A 204 18.79 -10.05 -9.85
CA SER A 204 19.30 -11.36 -10.25
C SER A 204 18.64 -12.45 -9.40
N PRO A 205 18.37 -13.65 -9.94
CA PRO A 205 18.00 -14.81 -9.11
C PRO A 205 19.05 -15.20 -8.06
N LYS A 206 20.28 -14.66 -8.17
CA LYS A 206 21.36 -14.84 -7.20
C LYS A 206 21.37 -13.78 -6.10
N ASP A 207 20.60 -12.70 -6.25
CA ASP A 207 20.52 -11.66 -5.22
C ASP A 207 19.77 -12.21 -4.01
N SER A 208 20.24 -11.89 -2.81
CA SER A 208 19.50 -12.18 -1.59
C SER A 208 18.19 -11.36 -1.58
N ALA A 209 17.18 -11.84 -0.86
CA ALA A 209 15.91 -11.11 -0.73
C ALA A 209 16.11 -9.69 -0.13
N ALA A 210 17.06 -9.56 0.81
CA ALA A 210 17.45 -8.28 1.39
C ALA A 210 18.05 -7.34 0.34
N ALA A 211 19.03 -7.80 -0.45
CA ALA A 211 19.66 -7.01 -1.50
C ALA A 211 18.65 -6.60 -2.58
N ALA A 212 17.78 -7.53 -3.00
CA ALA A 212 16.72 -7.27 -3.95
C ALA A 212 15.74 -6.18 -3.45
N PHE A 213 15.34 -6.25 -2.18
CA PHE A 213 14.47 -5.25 -1.58
C PHE A 213 15.15 -3.89 -1.42
N GLN A 214 16.41 -3.85 -0.97
CA GLN A 214 17.18 -2.60 -0.89
C GLN A 214 17.31 -1.94 -2.26
N LYS A 215 17.48 -2.73 -3.33
CA LYS A 215 17.51 -2.21 -4.71
C LYS A 215 16.17 -1.63 -5.15
N LEU A 216 15.05 -2.23 -4.73
CA LEU A 216 13.69 -1.73 -5.01
C LEU A 216 13.39 -0.40 -4.30
N MET A 217 14.01 -0.16 -3.13
CA MET A 217 13.72 1.00 -2.29
C MET A 217 14.64 2.22 -2.54
N ARG A 218 15.63 2.09 -3.43
CA ARG A 218 16.52 3.17 -3.88
C ARG A 218 15.96 3.87 -5.11
#